data_AF-A0A935EZ55-F1
#
_entry.id   AF-A0A935EZ55-F1
#
_cell.length_a   1.000
_cell.length_b   1.000
_cell.length_c   1.000
_cell.angle_alpha   90.00
_cell.angle_beta   90.00
_cell.angle_gamma   90.00
#
_symmetry.space_group_name_H-M   'P 1'
#
loop_
_entity.id
_entity.type
_entity.pdbx_description
1 polymer ?
#
loop_
_entity_poly.entity_id
_entity_poly.type
_entity_poly.pdbx_seq_one_letter_code
_entity_poly.pdbx_strand_id
1 'polypeptide(L)'
;MKLTLNAAYEETTRIVSYRIVVVEGPSYRMGNLIIKNASESELKRIQGKWPLAQGAVLNLPSVREFVRKMFYGPSTRMPGIQIRKDPAKQIADLILTY
;
A
#
# COMPACT_ATOMS: atom_id res chain seq x y z
N MET A 1 -7.31 -7.18 4.03
CA MET A 1 -8.08 -6.38 4.99
C MET A 1 -9.51 -6.88 4.93
N LYS A 2 -10.00 -7.46 6.02
CA LYS A 2 -11.41 -7.88 6.13
C LYS A 2 -12.03 -7.00 7.21
N LEU A 3 -13.07 -6.28 6.85
CA LEU A 3 -13.80 -5.43 7.79
C LEU A 3 -15.13 -6.10 8.06
N THR A 4 -15.39 -6.41 9.33
CA THR A 4 -16.65 -7.01 9.75
C THR A 4 -17.38 -5.98 10.60
N LEU A 5 -18.57 -5.59 10.11
CA LEU A 5 -19.44 -4.62 10.76
C LEU A 5 -20.58 -5.39 11.41
N ASN A 6 -20.63 -5.39 12.74
CA ASN A 6 -21.74 -5.96 13.49
C ASN A 6 -22.53 -4.80 14.08
N ALA A 7 -23.75 -4.58 13.59
CA ALA A 7 -24.66 -3.59 14.15
C ALA A 7 -25.64 -4.29 15.10
N ALA A 8 -25.75 -3.78 16.32
CA ALA A 8 -26.77 -4.19 17.28
C ALA A 8 -27.65 -2.98 17.56
N TYR A 9 -28.95 -3.11 17.26
CA TYR A 9 -29.93 -2.09 17.58
C TYR A 9 -30.57 -2.41 18.92
N GLU A 10 -30.58 -1.43 19.82
CA GLU A 10 -31.16 -1.56 21.15
C GLU A 10 -32.48 -0.78 21.19
N GLU A 11 -33.61 -1.48 21.19
CA GLU A 11 -34.95 -0.88 21.06
C GLU A 11 -35.33 0.02 22.25
N THR A 12 -34.85 -0.30 23.46
CA THR A 12 -35.20 0.42 24.70
C THR A 12 -34.58 1.82 24.75
N THR A 13 -33.35 1.97 24.23
CA THR A 13 -32.61 3.23 24.19
C THR A 13 -32.67 3.91 22.82
N ARG A 14 -33.18 3.19 21.79
CA ARG A 14 -33.12 3.57 20.37
C ARG A 14 -31.69 3.84 19.89
N ILE A 15 -30.71 3.19 20.51
CA ILE A 15 -29.29 3.36 20.18
C ILE A 15 -28.88 2.24 19.21
N VAL A 16 -28.19 2.61 18.14
CA VAL A 16 -27.49 1.66 17.28
C VAL A 16 -26.03 1.57 17.74
N SER A 17 -25.63 0.41 18.25
CA SER A 17 -24.25 0.13 18.62
C SER A 17 -23.53 -0.56 17.45
N TYR A 18 -22.47 0.07 16.94
CA TYR A 18 -21.62 -0.49 15.90
C TYR A 18 -20.37 -1.11 16.51
N ARG A 19 -20.21 -2.43 16.38
CA ARG A 19 -18.97 -3.12 16.71
C ARG A 19 -18.17 -3.35 15.44
N ILE A 20 -17.08 -2.59 15.29
CA ILE A 20 -16.15 -2.72 14.16
C ILE A 20 -15.02 -3.65 14.60
N VAL A 21 -14.91 -4.82 13.98
CA VAL A 21 -13.78 -5.72 14.20
C VAL A 21 -12.83 -5.57 13.00
N VAL A 22 -11.65 -5.01 13.25
CA VAL A 22 -10.59 -4.86 12.27
C VAL A 22 -9.58 -5.98 12.49
N VAL A 23 -9.48 -6.91 11.54
CA VAL A 23 -8.42 -7.91 11.52
C VAL A 23 -7.36 -7.43 10.53
N GLU A 24 -6.29 -6.86 11.07
CA GLU A 24 -5.10 -6.53 10.30
C GLU A 24 -4.33 -7.83 10.00
N GLY A 25 -3.98 -8.04 8.73
CA GLY A 25 -3.15 -9.18 8.33
C GLY A 25 -1.71 -9.03 8.84
N PRO A 26 -0.84 -10.04 8.66
CA PRO A 26 0.54 -9.95 9.09
C PRO A 26 1.25 -8.73 8.49
N SER A 27 2.05 -8.05 9.29
CA SER A 27 2.87 -6.93 8.85
C SER A 27 3.95 -7.44 7.90
N TYR A 28 4.05 -6.86 6.72
CA TYR A 28 5.12 -7.16 5.77
C TYR A 28 6.21 -6.11 5.86
N ARG A 29 7.46 -6.53 5.69
CA ARG A 29 8.62 -5.65 5.51
C ARG A 29 8.81 -5.33 4.04
N MET A 30 9.28 -4.13 3.75
CA MET A 30 9.61 -3.68 2.41
C MET A 30 10.77 -4.51 1.86
N GLY A 31 10.54 -5.16 0.74
CA GLY A 31 11.57 -5.85 -0.03
C GLY A 31 12.22 -4.90 -1.01
N ASN A 32 12.27 -5.32 -2.27
CA ASN A 32 12.84 -4.55 -3.35
C ASN A 32 11.80 -3.66 -4.04
N LEU A 33 12.26 -2.49 -4.49
CA LEU A 33 11.54 -1.67 -5.46
C LEU A 33 11.99 -2.05 -6.87
N ILE A 34 11.13 -2.76 -7.60
CA ILE A 34 11.39 -3.24 -8.96
C ILE A 34 10.62 -2.33 -9.93
N ILE A 35 11.33 -1.72 -10.87
CA ILE A 35 10.74 -0.83 -11.87
C ILE A 35 10.96 -1.48 -13.24
N LYS A 36 9.86 -1.84 -13.91
CA LYS A 36 9.86 -2.47 -15.24
C LYS A 36 9.50 -1.46 -16.32
N ASN A 37 10.13 -1.60 -17.48
CA ASN A 37 9.90 -0.77 -18.67
C ASN A 37 10.13 0.73 -18.46
N ALA A 38 10.85 1.12 -17.42
CA ALA A 38 11.23 2.52 -17.19
C ALA A 38 12.57 2.83 -17.84
N SER A 39 12.73 4.07 -18.29
CA SER A 39 14.03 4.59 -18.70
C SER A 39 15.00 4.66 -17.50
N GLU A 40 16.30 4.65 -17.76
CA GLU A 40 17.31 4.71 -16.68
C GLU A 40 17.18 5.99 -15.83
N SER A 41 16.81 7.10 -16.47
CA SER A 41 16.54 8.38 -15.81
C SER A 41 15.35 8.29 -14.86
N GLU A 42 14.28 7.61 -15.25
CA GLU A 42 13.11 7.38 -14.40
C GLU A 42 13.41 6.43 -13.26
N LEU A 43 14.19 5.37 -13.52
CA LEU A 43 14.60 4.42 -12.50
C LEU A 43 15.41 5.12 -11.39
N LYS A 44 16.41 5.92 -11.76
CA LYS A 44 17.17 6.76 -10.82
C LYS A 44 16.28 7.77 -10.09
N ARG A 45 15.34 8.42 -10.80
CA ARG A 45 14.41 9.41 -10.22
C ARG A 45 13.49 8.79 -9.17
N ILE A 46 12.95 7.61 -9.45
CA ILE A 46 12.02 6.91 -8.56
C ILE A 46 12.77 6.33 -7.37
N GLN A 47 13.91 5.65 -7.59
CA GLN A 47 14.73 5.10 -6.51
C GLN A 47 15.25 6.19 -5.56
N GLY A 48 15.73 7.32 -6.08
CA GLY A 48 16.23 8.43 -5.25
C GLY A 48 15.16 9.14 -4.42
N LYS A 49 13.88 8.99 -4.78
CA LYS A 49 12.75 9.59 -4.06
C LYS A 49 11.96 8.57 -3.22
N TRP A 50 12.33 7.30 -3.28
CA TRP A 50 11.61 6.24 -2.61
C TRP A 50 11.80 6.35 -1.09
N PRO A 51 10.72 6.50 -0.30
CA PRO A 51 10.83 6.84 1.11
C PRO A 51 11.01 5.62 2.04
N LEU A 52 10.81 4.40 1.55
CA LEU A 52 10.85 3.18 2.37
C LEU A 52 12.16 2.42 2.15
N ALA A 53 13.00 2.36 3.17
CA ALA A 53 14.20 1.54 3.16
C ALA A 53 13.84 0.04 3.08
N GLN A 54 14.75 -0.76 2.52
CA GLN A 54 14.63 -2.21 2.55
C GLN A 54 14.62 -2.70 4.00
N GLY A 55 13.68 -3.61 4.31
CA GLY A 55 13.48 -4.14 5.67
C GLY A 55 12.60 -3.28 6.58
N ALA A 56 12.25 -2.06 6.19
CA ALA A 56 11.29 -1.22 6.91
C ALA A 56 9.88 -1.82 6.86
N VAL A 57 9.00 -1.45 7.80
CA VAL A 57 7.60 -1.89 7.74
C VAL A 57 6.92 -1.30 6.50
N LEU A 58 6.30 -2.16 5.67
CA LEU A 58 5.58 -1.72 4.49
C LEU A 58 4.32 -0.97 4.90
N ASN A 59 4.29 0.33 4.61
CA ASN A 59 3.16 1.20 4.87
C ASN A 59 2.43 1.56 3.55
N LEU A 60 1.27 0.94 3.31
CA LEU A 60 0.47 1.17 2.10
C LEU A 60 0.07 2.65 1.91
N PRO A 61 -0.37 3.38 2.95
CA PRO A 61 -0.50 4.84 2.90
C PRO A 61 0.72 5.55 2.32
N SER A 62 1.93 5.25 2.79
CA SER A 62 3.17 5.87 2.27
C SER A 62 3.42 5.52 0.81
N VAL A 63 3.15 4.28 0.38
CA VAL A 63 3.24 3.86 -1.03
C VAL A 63 2.28 4.69 -1.89
N ARG A 64 1.02 4.83 -1.46
CA ARG A 64 -0.01 5.61 -2.17
C ARG A 64 0.37 7.08 -2.28
N GLU A 65 0.86 7.68 -1.20
CA GLU A 65 1.32 9.06 -1.20
C GLU A 65 2.52 9.29 -2.12
N PHE A 66 3.48 8.36 -2.12
CA PHE A 66 4.62 8.40 -3.03
C PHE A 66 4.14 8.38 -4.49
N VAL A 67 3.28 7.43 -4.84
CA VAL A 67 2.72 7.32 -6.20
C VAL A 67 2.01 8.61 -6.59
N ARG A 68 1.19 9.17 -5.69
CA ARG A 68 0.51 10.44 -5.91
C ARG A 68 1.52 11.58 -6.16
N LYS A 69 2.54 11.72 -5.33
CA LYS A 69 3.53 12.81 -5.52
C LYS A 69 4.38 12.64 -6.79
N MET A 70 4.63 11.41 -7.21
CA MET A 70 5.53 11.10 -8.31
C MET A 70 4.86 11.06 -9.69
N PHE A 71 3.60 10.65 -9.74
CA PHE A 71 2.90 10.33 -10.99
C PHE A 71 1.58 11.07 -11.17
N TYR A 72 1.11 11.85 -10.18
CA TYR A 72 -0.11 12.61 -10.32
C TYR A 72 0.19 13.97 -10.99
N GLY A 73 -0.14 14.06 -12.27
CA GLY A 73 -0.03 15.27 -13.09
C GLY A 73 -0.82 15.08 -14.41
N PRO A 74 -1.28 16.16 -15.06
CA PRO A 74 -2.23 16.10 -16.17
C PRO A 74 -1.73 15.35 -17.42
N SER A 75 -0.44 14.98 -17.49
CA SER A 75 0.16 14.29 -18.64
C SER A 75 1.06 13.12 -18.26
N THR A 76 1.01 12.64 -17.01
CA THR A 76 1.89 11.55 -16.54
C THR A 76 1.19 10.21 -16.66
N ARG A 77 1.76 9.26 -17.43
CA ARG A 77 1.29 7.87 -17.44
C ARG A 77 1.39 7.31 -16.02
N MET A 78 0.27 6.83 -15.47
CA MET A 78 0.29 6.16 -14.18
C MET A 78 0.94 4.79 -14.35
N PRO A 79 1.97 4.45 -13.57
CA PRO A 79 2.54 3.11 -13.61
C PRO A 79 1.54 2.11 -13.03
N GLY A 80 1.48 0.92 -13.60
CA GLY A 80 0.83 -0.23 -12.99
C GLY A 80 1.57 -0.63 -11.71
N ILE A 81 0.86 -0.67 -10.58
CA ILE A 81 1.44 -1.00 -9.27
C ILE A 81 1.04 -2.43 -8.89
N GLN A 82 2.02 -3.26 -8.63
CA GLN A 82 1.83 -4.61 -8.10
C GLN A 82 2.64 -4.79 -6.81
N ILE A 83 2.06 -5.47 -5.83
CA ILE A 83 2.75 -5.85 -4.60
C ILE A 83 2.90 -7.36 -4.61
N ARG A 84 4.14 -7.83 -4.70
CA ARG A 84 4.47 -9.25 -4.60
C ARG A 84 4.84 -9.57 -3.16
N LYS A 85 4.06 -10.42 -2.51
CA LYS A 85 4.27 -10.80 -1.11
C LYS A 85 4.97 -12.16 -1.06
N ASP A 86 6.00 -12.25 -0.23
CA ASP A 86 6.61 -13.47 0.23
C ASP A 86 6.12 -13.75 1.66
N PRO A 87 5.09 -14.60 1.83
CA PRO A 87 4.53 -14.89 3.15
C PRO A 87 5.49 -15.67 4.05
N ALA A 88 6.45 -16.42 3.50
CA ALA A 88 7.42 -17.17 4.28
C ALA A 88 8.44 -16.24 4.94
N LYS A 89 8.82 -15.16 4.25
CA LYS A 89 9.77 -14.16 4.75
C LYS A 89 9.11 -12.92 5.35
N GLN A 90 7.79 -12.81 5.25
CA GLN A 90 7.03 -11.59 5.55
C GLN A 90 7.61 -10.36 4.82
N ILE A 91 8.08 -10.55 3.59
CA ILE A 91 8.63 -9.48 2.74
C ILE A 91 7.63 -9.17 1.63
N ALA A 92 7.55 -7.91 1.23
CA ALA A 92 6.74 -7.48 0.10
C ALA A 92 7.57 -6.61 -0.85
N ASP A 93 7.76 -7.10 -2.08
CA ASP A 93 8.37 -6.34 -3.17
C ASP A 93 7.32 -5.45 -3.83
N LEU A 94 7.70 -4.21 -4.15
CA LEU A 94 6.87 -3.31 -4.94
C LEU A 94 7.34 -3.33 -6.39
N ILE A 95 6.41 -3.60 -7.31
CA ILE A 95 6.67 -3.63 -8.74
C ILE A 95 5.90 -2.49 -9.38
N LEU A 96 6.63 -1.59 -10.04
CA LEU A 96 6.08 -0.51 -10.85
C LEU A 96 6.30 -0.85 -12.33
N THR A 97 5.25 -0.84 -13.14
CA THR A 97 5.32 -1.11 -14.58
C THR A 97 4.87 0.11 -15.35
N TYR A 98 5.69 0.54 -16.31
CA TYR A 98 5.40 1.64 -17.22
C TYR A 98 4.78 1.19 -18.54
#